data_AF-A0A660PV33-F1
#
_entry.id   AF-A0A660PV33-F1
#
_cell.length_a   1.000
_cell.length_b   1.000
_cell.length_c   1.000
_cell.angle_alpha   90.00
_cell.angle_beta   90.00
_cell.angle_gamma   90.00
#
_symmetry.space_group_name_H-M   'P 1'
#
loop_
_entity.id
_entity.type
_entity.pdbx_description
1 polymer ?
#
loop_
_entity_poly.entity_id
_entity_poly.type
_entity_poly.pdbx_seq_one_letter_code
_entity_poly.pdbx_strand_id
1 'polypeptide(L)' 'MTEKKVALKMVIDGKERDVSFEELALSNNLAQEALVRLLIQKKIIEPKQLLEMMETVKKERYRTPDDM' A
#
# COMPACT_ATOMS: atom_id res chain seq x y z
N MET A 1 30.35 -5.20 -0.56
CA MET A 1 29.19 -4.57 -1.22
C MET A 1 27.95 -5.14 -0.56
N THR A 2 27.15 -4.32 0.09
CA THR A 2 25.94 -4.78 0.79
C THR A 2 24.93 -5.23 -0.26
N GLU A 3 24.60 -6.52 -0.30
CA GLU A 3 23.59 -7.06 -1.21
C GLU A 3 22.28 -6.31 -1.00
N LYS A 4 21.84 -5.55 -2.01
CA LYS A 4 20.47 -5.01 -2.03
C LYS A 4 19.54 -6.21 -2.00
N LYS A 5 18.74 -6.35 -0.94
CA LYS A 5 17.68 -7.36 -0.87
C LYS A 5 16.62 -7.01 -1.92
N VAL A 6 16.76 -7.60 -3.10
CA VAL A 6 15.78 -7.50 -4.18
C VAL A 6 14.51 -8.18 -3.72
N ALA A 7 13.41 -7.43 -3.76
CA ALA A 7 12.11 -7.90 -3.32
C ALA A 7 11.25 -8.39 -4.49
N LEU A 8 11.43 -7.76 -5.66
CA LEU A 8 10.71 -8.07 -6.88
C LEU A 8 11.59 -7.71 -8.08
N LYS A 9 11.53 -8.53 -9.13
CA LYS A 9 12.07 -8.19 -10.45
C LYS A 9 10.90 -7.90 -11.39
N MET A 10 10.88 -6.70 -11.98
CA MET A 10 9.83 -6.26 -12.89
C MET A 10 10.35 -6.08 -14.30
N VAL A 11 9.53 -6.35 -15.30
CA VAL A 11 9.82 -5.95 -16.68
C VAL A 11 8.98 -4.72 -17.01
N ILE A 12 9.64 -3.58 -17.21
CA ILE A 12 9.00 -2.31 -17.59
C ILE A 12 9.61 -1.87 -18.91
N ASP A 13 8.78 -1.65 -19.94
CA ASP A 13 9.21 -1.30 -21.29
C ASP A 13 10.29 -2.24 -21.87
N GLY A 14 10.15 -3.54 -21.60
CA GLY A 14 11.08 -4.57 -22.03
C GLY A 14 12.42 -4.61 -21.28
N LYS A 15 12.61 -3.78 -20.24
CA LYS A 15 13.80 -3.80 -19.39
C LYS A 15 13.49 -4.45 -18.04
N GLU A 16 14.34 -5.40 -17.65
CA GLU A 16 14.34 -5.93 -16.29
C GLU A 16 14.85 -4.87 -15.31
N ARG A 17 14.09 -4.66 -14.24
CA ARG A 17 14.45 -3.80 -13.13
C ARG A 17 14.28 -4.56 -11.82
N ASP A 18 15.35 -4.63 -11.06
CA ASP A 18 15.30 -5.09 -9.68
C ASP A 18 14.75 -3.97 -8.79
N VAL A 19 13.75 -4.30 -7.99
CA VAL A 19 13.09 -3.38 -7.08
C VAL A 19 13.37 -3.83 -5.65
N SER A 20 13.88 -2.92 -4.83
CA SER A 20 14.13 -3.18 -3.41
C SER A 20 12.82 -3.20 -2.61
N PHE A 21 12.86 -3.76 -1.40
CA PHE A 21 11.71 -3.69 -0.47
C PHE A 21 11.31 -2.24 -0.17
N GLU A 22 12.28 -1.34 -0.06
CA GLU A 22 12.06 0.09 0.21
C GLU A 22 11.36 0.77 -0.96
N GLU A 23 11.81 0.48 -2.20
CA GLU A 23 11.18 0.99 -3.41
C GLU A 23 9.73 0.47 -3.56
N LEU A 24 9.48 -0.80 -3.24
CA LEU A 24 8.14 -1.36 -3.22
C LEU A 24 7.24 -0.70 -2.17
N ALA A 25 7.72 -0.57 -0.94
CA ALA A 25 6.96 0.05 0.14
C ALA A 25 6.61 1.51 -0.19
N LEU A 26 7.57 2.26 -0.71
CA LEU A 26 7.36 3.64 -1.17
C LEU A 26 6.33 3.69 -2.30
N SER A 27 6.47 2.84 -3.32
CA SER A 27 5.55 2.78 -4.45
C SER A 27 4.12 2.47 -4.00
N ASN A 28 3.95 1.50 -3.09
CA ASN A 28 2.62 1.14 -2.57
C ASN A 28 1.98 2.30 -1.81
N ASN A 29 2.74 2.96 -0.93
CA ASN A 29 2.22 4.09 -0.16
C ASN A 29 1.79 5.24 -1.08
N LEU A 30 2.63 5.60 -2.06
CA LEU A 30 2.32 6.67 -3.02
C LEU A 30 1.10 6.32 -3.89
N ALA A 31 1.00 5.09 -4.37
CA ALA A 31 -0.12 4.65 -5.20
C ALA A 31 -1.44 4.67 -4.41
N GLN A 32 -1.43 4.20 -3.16
CA GLN A 32 -2.60 4.22 -2.29
C GLN A 32 -3.04 5.64 -1.96
N GLU A 33 -2.10 6.53 -1.61
CA GLU A 33 -2.38 7.92 -1.33
C GLU A 33 -2.99 8.63 -2.56
N ALA A 34 -2.37 8.46 -3.73
CA ALA A 34 -2.84 9.06 -4.97
C ALA A 34 -4.27 8.59 -5.32
N LEU A 35 -4.53 7.29 -5.18
CA LEU A 35 -5.86 6.72 -5.44
C LEU A 35 -6.91 7.32 -4.49
N VAL A 36 -6.64 7.34 -3.19
CA VAL A 36 -7.57 7.88 -2.19
C VAL A 36 -7.86 9.36 -2.45
N ARG A 37 -6.82 10.17 -2.72
CA ARG A 37 -6.98 11.59 -3.05
C ARG A 37 -7.86 11.78 -4.28
N LEU A 38 -7.65 10.97 -5.32
CA LEU A 38 -8.46 11.03 -6.54
C LEU A 38 -9.94 10.69 -6.28
N LEU A 39 -10.21 9.66 -5.48
CA LEU A 39 -11.57 9.27 -5.12
C LEU A 39 -12.30 10.35 -4.31
N ILE A 40 -11.60 10.99 -3.37
CA ILE A 40 -12.13 12.12 -2.59
C ILE A 40 -12.40 13.33 -3.51
N GLN A 41 -11.46 13.68 -4.40
CA GLN A 41 -11.63 14.78 -5.35
C GLN A 41 -12.82 14.55 -6.29
N LYS A 42 -13.04 13.30 -6.70
CA LYS A 42 -14.21 12.89 -7.50
C LYS A 42 -15.49 12.74 -6.68
N LYS A 43 -15.45 12.99 -5.36
CA LYS A 43 -16.57 12.86 -4.42
C LYS A 43 -17.18 11.45 -4.41
N ILE A 44 -16.37 10.42 -4.68
CA ILE A 44 -16.81 9.01 -4.66
C ILE A 44 -16.82 8.49 -3.22
N ILE A 45 -15.87 8.95 -2.40
CA ILE A 45 -15.79 8.66 -0.97
C ILE A 45 -15.52 9.94 -0.18
N GLU A 46 -15.90 9.95 1.10
CA GLU A 46 -15.55 11.00 2.05
C GLU A 46 -14.31 10.63 2.88
N PRO A 47 -13.51 11.62 3.34
CA PRO A 47 -12.36 11.36 4.20
C PRO A 47 -12.69 10.54 5.46
N LYS A 48 -13.88 10.72 6.03
CA LYS A 48 -14.34 9.99 7.20
C LYS A 48 -14.52 8.48 6.93
N GLN A 49 -15.04 8.13 5.75
CA GLN A 49 -15.24 6.73 5.36
C GLN A 49 -13.90 5.99 5.22
N LEU A 50 -12.85 6.68 4.76
CA LEU A 50 -11.51 6.12 4.74
C LEU A 50 -11.02 5.78 6.15
N LEU A 51 -11.13 6.71 7.10
CA LEU A 51 -10.70 6.50 8.49
C LEU A 51 -11.46 5.33 9.15
N GLU A 52 -12.77 5.25 8.94
CA GLU A 52 -13.60 4.16 9.45
C GLU A 52 -13.22 2.80 8.85
N MET A 53 -12.91 2.77 7.55
CA MET A 53 -12.43 1.56 6.88
C MET A 53 -11.04 1.14 7.38
N MET A 54 -10.14 2.09 7.63
CA MET A 54 -8.81 1.80 8.20
C MET A 54 -8.92 1.13 9.58
N GLU A 55 -9.81 1.63 10.44
CA GLU A 55 -10.08 0.99 11.75
C GLU A 55 -10.71 -0.40 11.59
N THR A 56 -11.58 -0.58 10.61
CA THR A 56 -12.19 -1.89 10.31
C THR A 56 -11.12 -2.91 9.88
N VAL A 57 -10.29 -2.56 8.91
CA VAL A 57 -9.18 -3.41 8.43
C VAL A 57 -8.19 -3.72 9.56
N LYS A 58 -7.89 -2.74 10.42
CA LYS A 58 -7.03 -2.95 11.58
C LYS A 58 -7.63 -3.99 12.53
N LYS A 59 -8.92 -3.89 12.86
CA LYS A 59 -9.61 -4.87 13.70
C LYS A 59 -9.63 -6.25 13.05
N GLU A 60 -9.87 -6.35 11.76
CA GLU A 60 -9.93 -7.63 11.05
C GLU A 60 -8.58 -8.34 10.97
N ARG A 61 -7.50 -7.59 10.71
CA ARG A 61 -6.16 -8.16 10.50
C ARG A 61 -5.36 -8.36 11.78
N TYR A 62 -5.66 -7.60 12.83
CA TYR A 62 -4.92 -7.64 14.09
C TYR A 62 -5.78 -8.12 15.28
N ARG A 63 -6.99 -8.64 15.01
CA ARG A 63 -7.73 -9.42 16.02
C ARG A 63 -6.86 -10.59 16.47
N THR A 64 -6.51 -10.58 17.75
CA THR A 64 -5.83 -11.69 18.39
C THR A 64 -6.86 -12.72 18.88
N PRO A 65 -6.50 -14.01 18.98
CA PRO A 65 -7.40 -15.05 19.50
C PRO A 65 -8.01 -14.73 20.88
N ASP A 66 -7.36 -13.87 21.66
CA ASP A 66 -7.80 -13.45 23.00
C ASP A 66 -8.96 -12.43 23.00
N ASP A 67 -9.44 -11.98 21.83
CA ASP A 67 -10.59 -11.07 21.70
C ASP A 67 -11.96 -11.81 21.61
N MET A 68 -12.00 -13.12 21.91
CA MET A 68 -13.20 -13.99 21.97
C MET A 68 -13.54 -14.38 23.41
#